data_AF-A0A7W0CY00-F1
#
_entry.id   AF-A0A7W0CY00-F1
#
_cell.length_a   1.000
_cell.length_b   1.000
_cell.length_c   1.000
_cell.angle_alpha   90.00
_cell.angle_beta   90.00
_cell.angle_gamma   90.00
#
_symmetry.space_group_name_H-M   'P 1'
#
loop_
_entity.id
_entity.type
_entity.pdbx_description
1 polymer ?
#
loop_
_entity_poly.entity_id
_entity_poly.type
_entity_poly.pdbx_seq_one_letter_code
_entity_poly.pdbx_strand_id
1 'polypeptide(L)'
;MSGWPFQGSDPSPLQRPRVAGAIAAGIAAIPAAALVWLTGSARMPAQVIGVPEWLLVLLSIAGLAISGGIYGSIFLRAANDRRGGWLFGLGWGFLTWSLGPITVFQWWIGRPVAVGEHAAWLLAAHLLWGLLLGAVFPLAQNGVKRTIENAPSPREQSLQRRNPQGKAPGRYRRMAGGRDA
;
A
#
# COMPACT_ATOMS: atom_id res chain seq x y z
N MET A 1 2.54 -20.18 -29.58
CA MET A 1 2.78 -18.76 -29.25
C MET A 1 3.22 -18.71 -27.79
N SER A 2 4.52 -18.49 -27.53
CA SER A 2 5.09 -18.52 -26.18
C SER A 2 4.71 -17.25 -25.42
N GLY A 3 3.86 -17.38 -24.41
CA GLY A 3 3.63 -16.32 -23.43
C GLY A 3 4.90 -16.13 -22.60
N TRP A 4 5.46 -14.92 -22.60
CA TRP A 4 6.54 -14.53 -21.70
C TRP A 4 6.16 -14.83 -20.24
N PRO A 5 7.10 -15.23 -19.36
CA PRO A 5 6.80 -15.65 -17.99
C PRO A 5 6.22 -14.55 -17.08
N PHE A 6 6.07 -13.32 -17.58
CA PHE A 6 5.67 -12.11 -16.86
C PHE A 6 4.32 -11.53 -17.31
N GLN A 7 3.32 -12.38 -17.59
CA GLN A 7 1.98 -11.91 -17.95
C GLN A 7 1.14 -11.63 -16.70
N GLY A 8 1.31 -10.43 -16.14
CA GLY A 8 0.39 -9.90 -15.13
C GLY A 8 -1.04 -9.76 -15.67
N SER A 9 -2.03 -9.63 -14.78
CA SER A 9 -3.43 -9.42 -15.15
C SER A 9 -3.80 -7.95 -15.08
N ASP A 10 -4.55 -7.46 -16.07
CA ASP A 10 -5.05 -6.09 -16.07
C ASP A 10 -5.98 -5.87 -14.88
N PRO A 11 -5.92 -4.68 -14.25
CA PRO A 11 -6.72 -4.44 -13.08
C PRO A 11 -8.21 -4.32 -13.42
N SER A 12 -9.03 -5.04 -12.64
CA SER A 12 -10.50 -4.95 -12.73
C SER A 12 -10.99 -3.56 -12.32
N PRO A 13 -12.14 -3.04 -12.82
CA PRO A 13 -12.66 -1.71 -12.48
C PRO A 13 -12.84 -1.45 -10.97
N LEU A 14 -12.99 -2.52 -10.17
CA LEU A 14 -13.12 -2.43 -8.71
C LEU A 14 -11.77 -2.41 -7.97
N GLN A 15 -10.66 -2.65 -8.65
CA GLN A 15 -9.35 -2.63 -8.02
C GLN A 15 -8.90 -1.19 -7.79
N ARG A 16 -8.51 -0.88 -6.55
CA ARG A 16 -7.95 0.41 -6.14
C ARG A 16 -6.44 0.25 -5.95
N PRO A 17 -5.65 0.25 -7.04
CA PRO A 17 -4.23 -0.10 -7.00
C PRO A 17 -3.40 0.86 -6.11
N ARG A 18 -3.78 2.14 -6.04
CA ARG A 18 -3.21 3.11 -5.10
C ARG A 18 -3.36 2.70 -3.64
N VAL A 19 -4.58 2.34 -3.26
CA VAL A 19 -4.92 1.97 -1.87
C VAL A 19 -4.26 0.64 -1.51
N ALA A 20 -4.34 -0.34 -2.41
CA ALA A 20 -3.67 -1.62 -2.24
C ALA A 20 -2.16 -1.47 -2.09
N GLY A 21 -1.54 -0.62 -2.91
CA GLY A 21 -0.12 -0.30 -2.83
C GLY A 21 0.27 0.37 -1.52
N ALA A 22 -0.51 1.34 -1.06
CA ALA A 22 -0.25 2.01 0.21
C ALA A 22 -0.37 1.06 1.42
N ILE A 23 -1.39 0.19 1.43
CA ILE A 23 -1.58 -0.82 2.47
C ILE A 23 -0.43 -1.83 2.46
N ALA A 24 -0.09 -2.37 1.27
CA ALA A 24 0.99 -3.34 1.13
C ALA A 24 2.33 -2.75 1.57
N ALA A 25 2.63 -1.51 1.18
CA ALA A 25 3.85 -0.82 1.59
C ALA A 25 3.89 -0.52 3.09
N GLY A 26 2.76 -0.15 3.69
CA GLY A 26 2.66 0.06 5.14
C GLY A 26 2.95 -1.23 5.93
N ILE A 27 2.38 -2.36 5.49
CA ILE A 27 2.65 -3.68 6.10
C ILE A 27 4.12 -4.07 5.90
N ALA A 28 4.64 -3.93 4.68
CA ALA A 28 6.03 -4.22 4.34
C ALA A 28 7.03 -3.33 5.09
N ALA A 29 6.60 -2.16 5.57
CA ALA A 29 7.46 -1.27 6.34
C ALA A 29 7.72 -1.80 7.76
N ILE A 30 6.90 -2.70 8.30
CA ILE A 30 7.10 -3.22 9.68
C ILE A 30 8.42 -4.01 9.77
N PRO A 31 8.71 -5.02 8.91
CA PRO A 31 9.98 -5.74 8.97
C PRO A 31 11.19 -4.85 8.60
N ALA A 32 11.01 -3.91 7.67
CA ALA A 32 12.07 -2.96 7.31
C ALA A 32 12.41 -2.01 8.48
N ALA A 33 11.41 -1.49 9.18
CA ALA A 33 11.59 -0.67 10.37
C ALA A 33 12.25 -1.46 11.50
N ALA A 34 11.88 -2.73 11.69
CA ALA A 34 12.53 -3.60 12.66
C ALA A 34 14.03 -3.78 12.33
N LEU A 35 14.39 -4.00 11.06
CA LEU A 35 15.79 -4.07 10.64
C LEU A 35 16.54 -2.77 10.93
N VAL A 36 15.94 -1.62 10.63
CA VAL A 36 16.53 -0.30 10.90
C VAL A 36 16.76 -0.09 12.41
N TRP A 37 15.80 -0.49 13.23
CA TRP A 37 15.88 -0.37 14.68
C TRP A 37 16.97 -1.26 15.28
N LEU A 38 17.01 -2.53 14.88
CA LEU A 38 17.98 -3.52 15.37
C LEU A 38 19.43 -3.17 15.00
N THR A 39 19.63 -2.53 13.84
CA THR A 39 20.95 -2.13 13.34
C THR A 39 21.36 -0.73 13.82
N GLY A 40 20.45 0.03 14.44
CA GLY A 40 20.70 1.44 14.79
C GLY A 40 20.99 2.34 13.59
N SER A 41 20.61 1.92 12.38
CA SER A 41 20.96 2.61 11.14
C SER A 41 20.22 3.94 10.94
N ALA A 42 19.16 4.20 11.71
CA ALA A 42 18.48 5.50 11.75
C ALA A 42 19.25 6.59 12.51
N ARG A 43 20.23 6.24 13.37
CA ARG A 43 20.93 7.19 14.26
C ARG A 43 21.58 8.34 13.50
N MET A 44 22.40 8.00 12.51
CA MET A 44 23.13 9.01 11.75
C MET A 44 22.17 9.91 10.96
N PRO A 45 21.22 9.39 10.16
CA PRO A 45 20.21 10.24 9.51
C PRO A 45 19.44 11.13 10.47
N ALA A 46 19.02 10.59 11.63
CA ALA A 46 18.27 11.33 12.64
C ALA A 46 19.07 12.52 13.21
N GLN A 47 20.36 12.30 13.49
CA GLN A 47 21.27 13.36 13.93
C GLN A 47 21.50 14.43 12.87
N VAL A 48 21.68 14.02 11.61
CA VAL A 48 21.91 14.95 10.48
C VAL A 48 20.67 15.81 10.22
N ILE A 49 19.47 15.22 10.34
CA ILE A 49 18.19 15.91 10.12
C ILE A 49 17.77 16.74 11.36
N GLY A 50 18.28 16.40 12.54
CA GLY A 50 17.94 17.10 13.79
C GLY A 50 16.62 16.65 14.40
N VAL A 51 16.26 15.37 14.25
CA VAL A 51 15.02 14.77 14.78
C VAL A 51 15.33 13.52 15.61
N PRO A 52 14.46 13.11 16.54
CA PRO A 52 14.65 11.86 17.25
C PRO A 52 14.43 10.64 16.33
N GLU A 53 15.15 9.54 16.58
CA GLU A 53 15.16 8.33 15.76
C GLU A 53 13.76 7.75 15.51
N TRP A 54 12.94 7.66 16.55
CA TRP A 54 11.58 7.12 16.45
C TRP A 54 10.70 7.95 15.51
N LEU A 55 10.86 9.27 15.50
CA LEU A 55 10.11 10.16 14.61
C LEU A 55 10.55 9.96 13.16
N LEU A 56 11.86 9.85 12.92
CA LEU A 56 12.37 9.56 11.58
C LEU A 56 11.85 8.22 11.04
N VAL A 57 11.81 7.19 11.88
CA VAL A 57 11.27 5.88 11.49
C VAL A 57 9.78 5.99 11.15
N LEU A 58 8.98 6.69 11.97
CA LEU A 58 7.56 6.91 11.69
C LEU A 58 7.33 7.68 10.38
N LEU A 59 8.08 8.76 10.15
CA LEU A 59 8.03 9.53 8.90
C LEU A 59 8.45 8.68 7.70
N SER A 60 9.44 7.81 7.87
CA SER A 60 9.87 6.87 6.83
C SER A 60 8.76 5.87 6.49
N ILE A 61 8.07 5.30 7.49
CA ILE A 61 6.93 4.40 7.26
C ILE A 61 5.84 5.13 6.47
N ALA A 62 5.50 6.37 6.83
CA ALA A 62 4.51 7.18 6.11
C ALA A 62 4.95 7.46 4.65
N GLY A 63 6.21 7.86 4.45
CA GLY A 63 6.78 8.10 3.12
C GLY A 63 6.80 6.84 2.25
N LEU A 64 7.16 5.69 2.81
CA LEU A 64 7.13 4.41 2.13
C LEU A 64 5.69 3.97 1.80
N ALA A 65 4.71 4.20 2.67
CA ALA A 65 3.31 3.94 2.36
C ALA A 65 2.81 4.78 1.17
N ILE A 66 3.15 6.07 1.13
CA ILE A 66 2.85 6.95 -0.01
C ILE A 66 3.53 6.42 -1.28
N SER A 67 4.81 6.05 -1.18
CA SER A 67 5.58 5.46 -2.26
C SER A 67 4.95 4.16 -2.79
N GLY A 68 4.40 3.32 -1.92
CA GLY A 68 3.63 2.13 -2.30
C GLY A 68 2.38 2.46 -3.11
N GLY A 69 1.68 3.54 -2.78
CA GLY A 69 0.55 4.01 -3.58
C GLY A 69 0.96 4.49 -4.97
N ILE A 70 2.13 5.11 -5.09
CA ILE A 70 2.73 5.48 -6.38
C ILE A 70 3.11 4.22 -7.17
N TYR A 71 3.79 3.27 -6.53
CA TYR A 71 4.13 1.97 -7.11
C TYR A 71 2.89 1.27 -7.71
N GLY A 72 1.81 1.17 -6.92
CA GLY A 72 0.56 0.58 -7.38
C GLY A 72 -0.05 1.32 -8.57
N SER A 73 0.08 2.65 -8.62
CA SER A 73 -0.42 3.46 -9.73
C SER A 73 0.33 3.24 -11.04
N ILE A 74 1.65 3.06 -10.95
CA ILE A 74 2.54 2.98 -12.12
C ILE A 74 2.58 1.55 -12.66
N PHE A 75 2.81 0.58 -11.78
CA PHE A 75 3.14 -0.78 -12.22
C PHE A 75 1.93 -1.67 -12.44
N LEU A 76 0.74 -1.33 -11.91
CA LEU A 76 -0.56 -1.99 -12.17
C LEU A 76 -0.46 -3.50 -12.48
N ARG A 77 -0.47 -3.85 -13.77
CA ARG A 77 -0.38 -5.21 -14.30
C ARG A 77 0.91 -5.93 -13.85
N ALA A 78 2.06 -5.28 -13.98
CA ALA A 78 3.36 -5.85 -13.62
C ALA A 78 3.50 -6.11 -12.12
N ALA A 79 2.93 -5.23 -11.28
CA ALA A 79 2.92 -5.41 -9.83
C ALA A 79 1.98 -6.54 -9.37
N ASN A 80 0.95 -6.85 -10.15
CA ASN A 80 -0.03 -7.88 -9.83
C ASN A 80 0.41 -9.30 -10.26
N ASP A 81 1.56 -9.43 -10.94
CA ASP A 81 2.12 -10.73 -11.28
C ASP A 81 2.76 -11.40 -10.06
N ARG A 82 2.23 -12.56 -9.64
CA ARG A 82 2.76 -13.32 -8.50
C ARG A 82 4.14 -13.90 -8.74
N ARG A 83 4.54 -14.12 -9.99
CA ARG A 83 5.84 -14.73 -10.34
C ARG A 83 6.95 -13.70 -10.47
N GLY A 84 6.61 -12.46 -10.82
CA GLY A 84 7.58 -11.40 -11.11
C GLY A 84 7.44 -10.12 -10.26
N GLY A 85 6.33 -9.91 -9.56
CA GLY A 85 6.04 -8.67 -8.83
C GLY A 85 7.09 -8.33 -7.77
N TRP A 86 7.71 -9.34 -7.17
CA TRP A 86 8.81 -9.19 -6.21
C TRP A 86 10.07 -8.55 -6.82
N LEU A 87 10.37 -8.78 -8.10
CA LEU A 87 11.48 -8.12 -8.82
C LEU A 87 11.19 -6.64 -9.05
N PHE A 88 9.97 -6.32 -9.47
CA PHE A 88 9.53 -4.92 -9.58
C PHE A 88 9.57 -4.21 -8.23
N GLY A 89 9.16 -4.92 -7.17
CA GLY A 89 9.26 -4.45 -5.80
C GLY A 89 10.70 -4.16 -5.36
N LEU A 90 11.64 -5.09 -5.60
CA LEU A 90 13.07 -4.88 -5.34
C LEU A 90 13.62 -3.66 -6.10
N GLY A 91 13.31 -3.54 -7.39
CA GLY A 91 13.70 -2.38 -8.19
C GLY A 91 13.14 -1.07 -7.65
N TRP A 92 11.89 -1.09 -7.15
CA TRP A 92 11.28 0.06 -6.50
C TRP A 92 11.93 0.41 -5.14
N GLY A 93 12.29 -0.60 -4.34
CA GLY A 93 13.07 -0.43 -3.12
C GLY A 93 14.42 0.22 -3.39
N PHE A 94 15.14 -0.27 -4.40
CA PHE A 94 16.41 0.33 -4.82
C PHE A 94 16.24 1.77 -5.33
N LEU A 95 15.20 2.03 -6.14
CA LEU A 95 14.92 3.37 -6.67
C LEU A 95 14.60 4.36 -5.56
N THR A 96 13.76 3.98 -4.59
CA THR A 96 13.38 4.84 -3.46
C THR A 96 14.56 5.14 -2.55
N TRP A 97 15.44 4.16 -2.30
CA TRP A 97 16.72 4.37 -1.62
C TRP A 97 17.62 5.35 -2.36
N SER A 98 17.77 5.17 -3.68
CA SER A 98 18.63 6.03 -4.50
C SER A 98 18.10 7.46 -4.57
N LEU A 99 16.78 7.63 -4.72
CA LEU A 99 16.18 8.96 -4.82
C LEU A 99 16.09 9.67 -3.47
N GLY A 100 15.67 8.99 -2.40
CA GLY A 100 15.39 9.64 -1.12
C GLY A 100 16.68 10.02 -0.37
N PRO A 101 17.25 9.09 0.41
CA PRO A 101 18.42 9.35 1.25
C PRO A 101 19.74 9.57 0.49
N ILE A 102 19.88 9.13 -0.76
CA ILE A 102 21.09 9.41 -1.56
C ILE A 102 20.97 10.73 -2.31
N THR A 103 19.96 10.90 -3.18
CA THR A 103 19.90 12.09 -4.05
C THR A 103 19.24 13.28 -3.36
N VAL A 104 17.96 13.17 -2.97
CA VAL A 104 17.14 14.31 -2.57
C VAL A 104 17.58 14.86 -1.22
N PHE A 105 17.72 14.01 -0.20
CA PHE A 105 18.06 14.50 1.14
C PHE A 105 19.50 15.00 1.24
N GLN A 106 20.47 14.35 0.60
CA GLN A 106 21.85 14.86 0.63
C GLN A 106 21.98 16.17 -0.13
N TRP A 107 21.30 16.30 -1.27
CA TRP A 107 21.29 17.55 -2.02
C TRP A 107 20.65 18.69 -1.22
N TRP A 108 19.51 18.43 -0.58
CA TRP A 108 18.81 19.44 0.22
C TRP A 108 19.57 19.85 1.49
N ILE A 109 20.14 18.88 2.21
CA ILE A 109 20.82 19.12 3.50
C ILE A 109 22.27 19.59 3.29
N GLY A 110 22.87 19.30 2.13
CA GLY A 110 24.26 19.62 1.84
C GLY A 110 25.28 18.79 2.64
N ARG A 111 24.84 17.68 3.25
CA ARG A 111 25.68 16.77 4.05
C ARG A 111 25.32 15.31 3.78
N PRO A 112 26.26 14.36 3.94
CA PRO A 112 25.96 12.94 3.82
C PRO A 112 24.95 12.52 4.90
N VAL A 113 23.83 11.95 4.48
CA VAL A 113 22.73 11.51 5.38
C VAL A 113 22.97 10.10 5.89
N ALA A 114 23.64 9.27 5.09
CA ALA A 114 24.03 7.91 5.44
C ALA A 114 25.37 7.56 4.78
N VAL A 115 26.33 7.05 5.55
CA VAL A 115 27.62 6.56 5.03
C VAL A 115 28.01 5.22 5.67
N GLY A 116 28.91 4.50 5.00
CA GLY A 116 29.47 3.25 5.51
C GLY A 116 28.41 2.20 5.84
N GLU A 117 28.54 1.59 7.01
CA GLU A 117 27.66 0.50 7.46
C GLU A 117 26.19 0.96 7.60
N HIS A 118 25.94 2.19 8.06
CA HIS A 118 24.57 2.72 8.16
C HIS A 118 23.90 2.81 6.79
N ALA A 119 24.64 3.22 5.75
CA ALA A 119 24.11 3.25 4.39
C ALA A 119 23.79 1.84 3.87
N ALA A 120 24.64 0.86 4.17
CA ALA A 120 24.41 -0.53 3.76
C ALA A 120 23.14 -1.11 4.42
N TRP A 121 22.93 -0.86 5.72
CA TRP A 121 21.73 -1.32 6.41
C TRP A 121 20.46 -0.61 5.95
N LEU A 122 20.53 0.69 5.66
CA LEU A 122 19.38 1.42 5.10
C LEU A 122 19.05 0.93 3.68
N LEU A 123 20.04 0.65 2.85
CA LEU A 123 19.83 0.00 1.55
C LEU A 123 19.16 -1.36 1.74
N ALA A 124 19.68 -2.21 2.63
CA ALA A 124 19.11 -3.52 2.92
C ALA A 124 17.65 -3.42 3.38
N ALA A 125 17.32 -2.44 4.22
CA ALA A 125 15.95 -2.17 4.63
C ALA A 125 15.04 -1.74 3.48
N HIS A 126 15.52 -0.91 2.55
CA HIS A 126 14.74 -0.53 1.37
C HIS A 126 14.55 -1.69 0.39
N LEU A 127 15.56 -2.54 0.21
CA LEU A 127 15.44 -3.74 -0.61
C LEU A 127 14.46 -4.74 0.02
N LEU A 128 14.56 -4.97 1.34
CA LEU A 128 13.62 -5.81 2.07
C LEU A 128 12.20 -5.27 1.98
N TRP A 129 12.01 -3.97 2.20
CA TRP A 129 10.71 -3.31 2.02
C TRP A 129 10.17 -3.49 0.61
N GLY A 130 10.97 -3.21 -0.42
CA GLY A 130 10.58 -3.33 -1.82
C GLY A 130 10.21 -4.77 -2.19
N LEU A 131 11.01 -5.75 -1.76
CA LEU A 131 10.74 -7.17 -1.94
C LEU A 131 9.38 -7.56 -1.35
N LEU A 132 9.15 -7.18 -0.09
CA LEU A 132 7.91 -7.49 0.62
C LEU A 132 6.71 -6.76 0.01
N LEU A 133 6.87 -5.50 -0.41
CA LEU A 133 5.84 -4.76 -1.15
C LEU A 133 5.42 -5.53 -2.40
N GLY A 134 6.38 -5.90 -3.25
CA GLY A 134 6.10 -6.65 -4.48
C GLY A 134 5.45 -8.00 -4.23
N ALA A 135 5.84 -8.70 -3.16
CA ALA A 135 5.27 -9.99 -2.79
C ALA A 135 3.84 -9.87 -2.21
N VAL A 136 3.58 -8.84 -1.40
CA VAL A 136 2.30 -8.64 -0.68
C VAL A 136 1.28 -7.90 -1.54
N PHE A 137 1.71 -7.13 -2.55
CA PHE A 137 0.83 -6.31 -3.37
C PHE A 137 -0.38 -7.07 -3.98
N PRO A 138 -0.21 -8.27 -4.58
CA PRO A 138 -1.35 -9.03 -5.10
C PRO A 138 -2.35 -9.43 -4.01
N LEU A 139 -1.88 -9.69 -2.79
CA LEU A 139 -2.75 -10.03 -1.65
C LEU A 139 -3.56 -8.81 -1.21
N ALA A 140 -2.91 -7.67 -1.06
CA ALA A 140 -3.57 -6.42 -0.68
C ALA A 140 -4.60 -6.00 -1.74
N GLN A 141 -4.28 -6.12 -3.03
CA GLN A 141 -5.20 -5.80 -4.12
C GLN A 141 -6.45 -6.70 -4.12
N ASN A 142 -6.29 -7.99 -3.83
CA ASN A 142 -7.42 -8.91 -3.68
C ASN A 142 -8.25 -8.61 -2.43
N GLY A 143 -7.62 -8.24 -1.30
CA GLY A 143 -8.32 -7.84 -0.08
C GLY A 143 -9.17 -6.58 -0.28
N VAL A 144 -8.60 -5.56 -0.93
CA VAL A 144 -9.31 -4.32 -1.27
C VAL A 144 -10.47 -4.60 -2.21
N LYS A 145 -10.26 -5.42 -3.25
CA LYS A 145 -11.33 -5.83 -4.18
C LYS A 145 -12.49 -6.51 -3.43
N ARG A 146 -12.22 -7.50 -2.58
CA ARG A 146 -13.24 -8.21 -1.79
C ARG A 146 -14.02 -7.27 -0.87
N THR A 147 -13.33 -6.30 -0.26
CA THR A 147 -13.97 -5.30 0.62
C THR A 147 -14.97 -4.44 -0.15
N ILE A 148 -14.65 -4.09 -1.40
CA ILE A 148 -15.53 -3.31 -2.28
C ILE A 148 -16.69 -4.16 -2.80
N GLU A 149 -16.44 -5.42 -3.15
CA GLU A 149 -17.49 -6.36 -3.60
C GLU A 149 -18.51 -6.66 -2.49
N ASN A 150 -18.05 -6.72 -1.23
CA ASN A 150 -18.92 -6.94 -0.08
C ASN A 150 -19.57 -5.66 0.46
N ALA A 151 -19.23 -4.48 -0.08
CA ALA A 151 -19.83 -3.24 0.36
C ALA A 151 -21.28 -3.14 -0.14
N PRO A 152 -22.25 -2.72 0.70
CA PRO A 152 -23.64 -2.57 0.29
C PRO A 152 -23.73 -1.64 -0.91
N SER A 153 -24.51 -2.02 -1.93
CA SER A 153 -24.67 -1.22 -3.13
C SER A 153 -25.23 0.18 -2.80
N PRO A 154 -24.97 1.21 -3.62
CA PRO A 154 -25.57 2.54 -3.40
C PRO A 154 -27.10 2.51 -3.29
N ARG A 155 -27.74 1.53 -3.95
CA ARG A 155 -29.17 1.28 -3.87
C ARG A 155 -29.58 0.73 -2.50
N GLU A 156 -28.85 -0.23 -1.96
CA GLU A 156 -29.09 -0.74 -0.60
C GLU A 156 -28.81 0.31 0.46
N GLN A 157 -27.72 1.08 0.32
CA GLN A 157 -27.42 2.19 1.23
C GLN A 157 -28.49 3.27 1.20
N SER A 158 -29.03 3.60 0.02
CA SER A 158 -30.13 4.57 -0.11
C SER A 158 -31.46 4.04 0.43
N LEU A 159 -31.75 2.74 0.26
CA LEU A 159 -32.90 2.08 0.88
C LEU A 159 -32.77 2.04 2.40
N GLN A 160 -31.59 1.74 2.93
CA GLN A 160 -31.31 1.70 4.37
C GLN A 160 -31.35 3.10 4.98
N ARG A 161 -30.86 4.14 4.28
CA ARG A 161 -31.04 5.54 4.68
C ARG A 161 -32.50 5.97 4.67
N ARG A 162 -33.28 5.56 3.66
CA ARG A 162 -34.71 5.89 3.57
C ARG A 162 -35.57 5.11 4.56
N ASN A 163 -35.08 3.99 5.06
CA ASN A 163 -35.82 3.12 5.97
C ASN A 163 -34.92 2.54 7.09
N PRO A 164 -34.45 3.40 8.02
CA PRO A 164 -33.57 2.97 9.10
C PRO A 164 -34.24 2.01 10.10
N GLN A 165 -35.57 1.92 10.09
CA GLN A 165 -36.35 1.05 10.99
C GLN A 165 -36.64 -0.34 10.39
N GLY A 166 -36.18 -0.64 9.17
CA GLY A 166 -36.41 -1.94 8.52
C GLY A 166 -37.89 -2.26 8.25
N LYS A 167 -38.79 -1.28 8.32
CA LYS A 167 -40.23 -1.51 8.15
C LYS A 167 -40.53 -1.75 6.68
N ALA A 168 -41.02 -2.93 6.32
CA ALA A 168 -41.35 -3.26 4.93
C ALA A 168 -42.17 -2.12 4.29
N PRO A 169 -41.84 -1.69 3.05
CA PRO A 169 -42.52 -0.58 2.40
C PRO A 169 -44.02 -0.87 2.38
N GLY A 170 -44.83 0.04 2.94
CA GLY A 170 -46.27 -0.12 3.19
C GLY A 170 -47.13 -0.39 1.94
N ARG A 171 -46.51 -0.47 0.76
CA ARG A 171 -47.16 -0.83 -0.51
C ARG A 171 -47.68 -2.26 -0.53
N TYR A 172 -47.10 -3.20 0.24
CA TYR A 172 -47.62 -4.57 0.35
C TYR A 172 -48.76 -4.71 1.38
N ARG A 173 -48.92 -3.76 2.30
CA ARG A 173 -49.94 -3.86 3.36
C ARG A 173 -51.37 -3.59 2.84
N ARG A 174 -51.50 -2.91 1.70
CA ARG A 174 -52.82 -2.51 1.16
C ARG A 174 -53.48 -3.59 0.27
N MET A 175 -52.78 -4.67 -0.12
CA MET A 175 -53.39 -5.77 -0.87
C MET A 175 -53.89 -6.93 0.01
N ALA A 176 -53.48 -7.00 1.29
CA ALA A 176 -53.91 -8.07 2.19
C ALA A 176 -55.25 -7.78 2.91
N GLY A 177 -55.75 -6.54 2.86
CA GLY A 177 -57.01 -6.15 3.53
C GLY A 177 -58.23 -6.07 2.62
N GLY A 178 -58.11 -6.47 1.34
CA GLY A 178 -59.20 -6.37 0.36
C GLY A 178 -60.02 -7.65 0.16
N ARG A 179 -59.93 -8.62 1.08
CA ARG A 179 -60.58 -9.92 0.93
C ARG A 179 -61.67 -10.24 1.97
N ASP A 180 -62.03 -9.25 2.79
CA ASP A 180 -63.12 -9.33 3.77
C ASP A 180 -64.02 -8.10 3.63
N ALA A 181 -64.84 -8.07 2.58
CA ALA A 181 -66.02 -7.20 2.47
C ALA A 181 -67.05 -7.88 1.55
#